data_AF-A0A5E5Q4H3-F1
#
_entry.id   AF-A0A5E5Q4H3-F1
#
_cell.length_a   1.000
_cell.length_b   1.000
_cell.length_c   1.000
_cell.angle_alpha   90.00
_cell.angle_beta   90.00
_cell.angle_gamma   90.00
#
_symmetry.space_group_name_H-M   'P 1'
#
loop_
_entity.id
_entity.type
_entity.pdbx_description
1 polymer ?
#
loop_
_entity_poly.entity_id
_entity_poly.type
_entity_poly.pdbx_seq_one_letter_code
_entity_poly.pdbx_strand_id
1 'polypeptide(L)'
;MLGVQIINGTGELLNFGGQVMKNVAGYDVSRLLVKSKGKLAIITQISFKVMPSAYIGKIEKPYRLKNDSLICQEIEEKPKQVF
;
A
#
# COMPACT_ATOMS: atom_id res chain seq x y z
N MET A 1 -1.66 2.27 -4.81
CA MET A 1 -1.59 2.17 -6.28
C MET A 1 -2.97 2.42 -6.82
N LEU A 2 -3.15 3.30 -7.81
CA LEU A 2 -4.48 3.62 -8.38
C LEU A 2 -4.82 2.77 -9.61
N GLY A 3 -3.80 2.44 -10.40
CA GLY A 3 -3.92 1.56 -11.54
C GLY A 3 -2.55 1.06 -12.00
N VAL A 4 -2.57 0.07 -12.88
CA VAL A 4 -1.38 -0.61 -13.40
C VAL A 4 -1.64 -1.11 -14.82
N GLN A 5 -0.60 -1.04 -15.65
CA GLN A 5 -0.56 -1.69 -16.94
C GLN A 5 0.45 -2.84 -16.88
N ILE A 6 0.06 -3.99 -17.44
CA ILE A 6 0.87 -5.20 -17.42
C ILE A 6 0.90 -5.89 -18.77
N ILE A 7 1.91 -6.73 -18.96
CA ILE A 7 1.94 -7.78 -19.99
C ILE A 7 1.75 -9.13 -19.30
N ASN A 8 0.73 -9.87 -19.69
CA ASN A 8 0.43 -11.20 -19.14
C ASN A 8 1.30 -12.31 -19.76
N GLY A 9 1.11 -13.56 -19.33
CA GLY A 9 1.85 -14.71 -19.84
C GLY A 9 1.61 -15.05 -21.33
N THR A 10 0.56 -14.50 -21.94
CA THR A 10 0.26 -14.64 -23.37
C THR A 10 0.82 -13.47 -24.21
N GLY A 11 1.45 -12.48 -23.57
CA GLY A 11 2.03 -11.33 -24.26
C GLY A 11 1.04 -10.17 -24.52
N GLU A 12 -0.15 -10.21 -23.94
CA GLU A 12 -1.17 -9.19 -24.11
C GLU A 12 -0.97 -8.03 -23.14
N LEU A 13 -1.17 -6.80 -23.63
CA LEU A 13 -1.13 -5.60 -22.82
C LEU A 13 -2.49 -5.37 -22.15
N LEU A 14 -2.53 -5.45 -20.82
CA LEU A 14 -3.75 -5.32 -20.02
C LEU A 14 -3.67 -4.11 -19.09
N ASN A 15 -4.80 -3.42 -18.93
CA ASN A 15 -4.94 -2.26 -18.03
C ASN A 15 -5.89 -2.59 -16.88
N PHE A 16 -5.47 -2.32 -15.65
CA PHE A 16 -6.28 -2.52 -14.45
C PHE A 16 -6.35 -1.25 -13.60
N GLY A 17 -7.55 -0.91 -13.14
CA GLY A 17 -7.80 0.31 -12.38
C GLY A 17 -7.74 1.56 -13.25
N GLY A 18 -7.34 2.70 -12.66
CA GLY A 18 -7.27 3.99 -13.37
C GLY A 18 -6.90 5.12 -12.42
N GLN A 19 -6.92 6.36 -12.90
CA GLN A 19 -6.65 7.56 -12.07
C GLN A 19 -7.88 7.99 -11.25
N VAL A 20 -8.51 7.02 -10.56
CA VAL A 20 -9.73 7.22 -9.78
C VAL A 20 -9.48 6.92 -8.31
N MET A 21 -10.10 7.68 -7.41
CA MET A 21 -9.93 7.49 -5.97
C MET A 21 -10.70 6.27 -5.43
N LYS A 22 -11.79 5.91 -6.09
CA LYS A 22 -12.64 4.78 -5.74
C LYS A 22 -12.83 3.94 -6.98
N ASN A 23 -12.44 2.67 -6.89
CA ASN A 23 -12.74 1.66 -7.90
C ASN A 23 -13.43 0.50 -7.21
N VAL A 24 -14.63 0.15 -7.65
CA VAL A 24 -15.46 -0.96 -7.12
C VAL A 24 -15.68 -2.03 -8.20
N ALA A 25 -15.21 -1.80 -9.43
CA ALA A 25 -15.43 -2.71 -10.54
C ALA A 25 -14.33 -3.78 -10.60
N GLY A 26 -14.75 -5.04 -10.57
CA GLY A 26 -13.88 -6.19 -10.78
C GLY A 26 -12.92 -6.49 -9.63
N TYR A 27 -11.93 -7.33 -9.91
CA TYR A 27 -10.91 -7.73 -8.95
C TYR A 27 -9.77 -6.71 -8.85
N ASP A 28 -9.21 -6.56 -7.64
CA ASP A 28 -8.07 -5.71 -7.40
C ASP A 28 -6.75 -6.40 -7.83
N VAL A 29 -6.53 -6.44 -9.15
CA VAL A 29 -5.31 -6.98 -9.77
C VAL A 29 -4.08 -6.17 -9.35
N SER A 30 -4.27 -4.88 -9.08
CA SER A 30 -3.21 -4.01 -8.57
C SER A 30 -2.65 -4.55 -7.25
N ARG A 31 -3.50 -4.94 -6.29
CA ARG A 31 -3.07 -5.56 -5.03
C ARG A 31 -2.49 -6.95 -5.21
N LEU A 32 -3.02 -7.74 -6.14
CA LEU A 32 -2.49 -9.08 -6.44
C LEU A 32 -1.06 -9.03 -6.99
N LEU A 33 -0.73 -8.01 -7.78
CA LEU A 33 0.62 -7.84 -8.33
C LEU A 33 1.63 -7.34 -7.30
N VAL A 34 1.19 -6.65 -6.24
CA VAL A 34 2.09 -6.27 -5.14
C VAL A 34 2.69 -7.53 -4.53
N LYS A 35 4.02 -7.51 -4.31
CA LYS A 35 4.80 -8.66 -3.78
C LYS A 35 4.88 -9.89 -4.71
N SER A 36 4.31 -9.85 -5.93
CA SER A 36 4.41 -10.95 -6.91
C SER A 36 5.82 -11.17 -7.47
N LYS A 37 6.72 -10.18 -7.34
CA LYS A 37 8.11 -10.20 -7.86
C LYS A 37 8.19 -10.56 -9.35
N GLY A 38 7.21 -10.13 -10.14
CA GLY A 38 7.17 -10.36 -11.59
C GLY A 38 6.80 -11.79 -12.02
N LYS A 39 6.40 -12.66 -11.09
CA LYS A 39 6.02 -14.04 -11.42
C LYS A 39 4.66 -14.17 -12.11
N LEU A 40 3.76 -13.20 -11.89
CA LEU A 40 2.38 -13.25 -12.38
C LEU A 40 2.21 -12.48 -13.70
N ALA A 41 2.94 -11.38 -13.86
CA ALA A 41 2.95 -10.55 -15.04
C ALA A 41 4.13 -9.57 -14.99
N ILE A 42 4.47 -9.01 -16.15
CA ILE A 42 5.43 -7.90 -16.25
C ILE A 42 4.67 -6.59 -16.11
N ILE A 43 5.11 -5.70 -15.21
CA ILE A 43 4.50 -4.38 -15.03
C ILE A 43 5.18 -3.39 -15.98
N THR A 44 4.39 -2.69 -16.79
CA THR A 44 4.88 -1.69 -17.75
C THR A 44 4.66 -0.26 -17.26
N GLN A 45 3.56 -0.01 -16.56
CA GLN A 45 3.23 1.32 -16.04
C GLN A 45 2.49 1.24 -14.71
N ILE A 46 2.70 2.22 -13.84
CA ILE A 46 2.01 2.35 -12.55
C ILE A 46 1.47 3.76 -12.39
N SER A 47 0.22 3.88 -11.93
CA SER A 47 -0.38 5.15 -11.51
C SER A 47 -0.39 5.26 -9.99
N PHE A 48 0.23 6.31 -9.45
CA PHE A 48 0.26 6.61 -8.03
C PHE A 48 -0.55 7.87 -7.69
N LYS A 49 -1.19 7.85 -6.53
CA LYS A 49 -1.67 9.06 -5.88
C LYS A 49 -0.48 9.72 -5.19
N VAL A 50 -0.17 10.94 -5.58
CA VAL A 50 0.88 11.75 -4.96
C VAL A 50 0.26 12.94 -4.23
N MET A 51 1.00 13.47 -3.26
CA MET A 51 0.67 14.75 -2.64
C MET A 51 1.57 15.83 -3.26
N PRO A 52 1.07 17.06 -3.46
CA PRO A 52 1.91 18.15 -3.97
C PRO A 52 3.04 18.49 -2.99
N SER A 53 4.20 18.90 -3.53
CA SER A 53 5.40 19.21 -2.74
C SER A 53 5.20 20.36 -1.76
N ALA A 54 4.32 21.31 -2.06
CA ALA A 54 3.96 22.40 -1.15
C ALA A 54 3.41 21.93 0.21
N TYR A 55 2.83 20.72 0.27
CA TYR A 55 2.33 20.13 1.53
C TYR A 55 3.43 19.45 2.36
N ILE A 56 4.66 19.33 1.84
CA ILE A 56 5.77 18.62 2.51
C ILE A 56 6.46 19.53 3.56
N GLY A 57 6.22 20.84 3.55
CA GLY A 57 6.84 21.81 4.47
C GLY A 57 6.27 21.89 5.90
N LYS A 58 5.27 21.07 6.26
CA LYS A 58 4.66 21.05 7.61
C LYS A 58 4.42 19.64 8.17
N ILE A 59 5.01 18.62 7.57
CA ILE A 59 5.03 17.29 8.18
C ILE A 59 6.31 17.24 9.00
N GLU A 60 6.28 17.81 10.21
CA GLU A 60 7.12 17.24 11.26
C GLU A 60 6.82 15.74 11.25
N LYS A 61 7.85 14.89 11.15
CA LYS A 61 7.66 13.44 11.37
C LYS A 61 6.76 13.32 12.59
N PRO A 62 5.63 12.59 12.57
CA PRO A 62 4.89 12.40 13.80
C PRO A 62 5.92 11.82 14.76
N TYR A 63 6.35 12.62 15.74
CA TYR A 63 7.23 12.15 16.78
C TYR A 63 6.41 11.05 17.42
N ARG A 64 6.78 9.80 17.14
CA ARG A 64 6.14 8.67 17.79
C ARG A 64 6.53 8.86 19.24
N LEU A 65 5.62 9.43 20.03
CA LEU A 65 5.73 9.41 21.48
C LEU A 65 5.94 7.94 21.80
N LYS A 66 7.14 7.60 22.23
CA LYS A 66 7.39 6.35 22.91
C LYS A 66 6.60 6.51 24.20
N ASN A 67 5.37 6.00 24.22
CA ASN A 67 4.59 5.94 25.45
C ASN A 67 5.26 4.87 26.31
N ASP A 68 6.36 5.24 26.97
CA ASP A 68 7.04 4.45 28.00
C ASP A 68 6.22 4.48 29.32
N SER A 69 4.89 4.59 29.21
CA SER A 69 4.02 4.56 30.37
C SER A 69 3.94 3.12 30.87
N LEU A 70 3.94 2.97 32.20
CA LEU A 70 3.80 1.67 32.87
C LEU A 70 2.54 0.93 32.38
N ILE A 71 1.47 1.68 32.06
CA ILE A 71 0.21 1.15 31.54
C ILE A 71 0.39 0.53 30.14
N CYS A 72 1.13 1.18 29.24
CA CYS A 72 1.36 0.63 27.89
C CYS A 72 2.20 -0.66 27.95
N GLN A 73 3.18 -0.72 28.85
CA GLN A 73 3.94 -1.95 29.10
C GLN A 73 3.05 -3.06 29.67
N GLU A 74 2.17 -2.73 30.61
CA GLU A 74 1.25 -3.70 31.20
C GLU A 74 0.24 -4.25 30.18
N ILE A 75 -0.23 -3.42 29.24
CA ILE A 75 -1.13 -3.82 28.15
C ILE A 75 -0.41 -4.68 27.11
N GLU A 76 0.89 -4.49 26.87
CA GLU A 76 1.66 -5.34 25.95
C GLU A 76 2.05 -6.69 26.57
N GLU A 77 2.33 -6.74 27.87
CA GLU A 77 2.77 -7.96 28.56
C GLU A 77 1.62 -8.87 28.98
N LYS A 78 0.49 -8.33 29.46
CA LYS A 78 -0.69 -9.14 29.83
C LYS A 78 -1.18 -10.09 28.72
N PRO A 79 -1.33 -9.68 27.45
CA PRO A 79 -1.76 -10.59 26.40
C PRO A 79 -0.69 -11.62 26.02
N LYS A 80 0.61 -11.32 26.14
CA LYS A 80 1.68 -12.32 25.91
C LYS A 80 1.67 -13.46 26.95
N GLN A 81 1.12 -13.21 28.13
CA GLN A 81 1.01 -14.21 29.19
C GLN A 81 -0.26 -15.08 29.07
N VAL A 82 -1.24 -14.65 28.28
CA VAL A 82 -2.50 -15.37 28.04
C VAL A 82 -2.43 -16.24 26.79
N PHE A 83 -1.61 -15.84 25.80
CA PHE A 83 -1.31 -16.62 24.60
C PHE A 83 0.10 -17.23 24.66
#